data_AF-A0A564SD96-F1
#
_entry.id   AF-A0A564SD96-F1
#
_cell.length_a   1.000
_cell.length_b   1.000
_cell.length_c   1.000
_cell.angle_alpha   90.00
_cell.angle_beta   90.00
_cell.angle_gamma   90.00
#
_symmetry.space_group_name_H-M   'P 1'
#
loop_
_entity.id
_entity.type
_entity.pdbx_description
1 polymer ?
#
loop_
_entity_poly.entity_id
_entity_poly.type
_entity_poly.pdbx_seq_one_letter_code
_entity_poly.pdbx_strand_id
1 'polypeptide(L)'
;MYFNSNDRRNNNNKTMAEMERQQEKLVKMYNNVFHAISNMKTAKDYLATRNLLNVFSSEEGVNTLDIYKLRKMLDKKVVELLEANEKQMQNIQKDIDNIKSIKVEESMEQLKKLEYESNNVLYSYMAQLHTNGIQENSDRRRIGCWCKEPTRIEAVALVKLSSLPQYSNYFTERQRKVIVENAKNPDAVKHERSMQPLLEQKQRELSKLYMEGFQLRNIRKKVSNDLKDTIKEG
;
A
#
# COMPACT_ATOMS: atom_id res chain seq x y z
N MET A 1 -40.25 39.42 71.65
CA MET A 1 -41.14 39.60 70.47
C MET A 1 -40.41 40.56 69.53
N TYR A 2 -39.81 40.24 68.39
CA TYR A 2 -39.75 39.11 67.43
C TYR A 2 -38.34 39.16 66.79
N PHE A 3 -37.57 38.06 66.69
CA PHE A 3 -37.36 37.23 65.47
C PHE A 3 -37.28 38.03 64.15
N ASN A 4 -36.38 37.82 63.19
CA ASN A 4 -35.23 36.93 63.03
C ASN A 4 -34.53 37.40 61.73
N SER A 5 -33.25 37.79 61.83
CA SER A 5 -32.11 37.24 61.08
C SER A 5 -32.23 36.99 59.56
N ASN A 6 -31.49 37.83 58.81
CA ASN A 6 -30.60 37.47 57.70
C ASN A 6 -31.06 36.40 56.70
N ASP A 7 -31.84 36.86 55.71
CA ASP A 7 -32.08 36.20 54.42
C ASP A 7 -30.88 36.30 53.46
N ARG A 8 -29.67 36.02 53.96
CA ARG A 8 -28.44 36.11 53.16
C ARG A 8 -27.45 35.03 53.56
N ARG A 9 -27.54 33.87 52.87
CA ARG A 9 -26.43 33.00 52.43
C ARG A 9 -26.87 31.54 52.41
N ASN A 10 -27.42 31.07 51.28
CA ASN A 10 -27.45 29.62 51.02
C ASN A 10 -27.39 29.30 49.52
N ASN A 11 -26.37 29.81 48.81
CA ASN A 11 -26.19 29.56 47.37
C ASN A 11 -25.01 28.65 47.00
N ASN A 12 -24.23 28.10 47.96
CA ASN A 12 -22.92 27.52 47.65
C ASN A 12 -22.63 26.08 48.15
N ASN A 13 -23.60 25.34 48.69
CA ASN A 13 -23.34 23.96 49.13
C ASN A 13 -24.19 22.98 48.31
N LYS A 14 -23.57 22.34 47.29
CA LYS A 14 -24.15 21.19 46.59
C LYS A 14 -24.58 20.14 47.63
N THR A 15 -25.77 19.59 47.49
CA THR A 15 -26.24 18.54 48.40
C THR A 15 -25.41 17.26 48.21
N MET A 16 -25.26 16.43 49.26
CA MET A 16 -24.51 15.17 49.16
C MET A 16 -24.98 14.29 47.99
N ALA A 17 -26.30 14.23 47.76
CA ALA A 17 -26.89 13.49 46.65
C ALA A 17 -26.53 14.06 45.26
N GLU A 18 -26.33 15.37 45.13
CA GLU A 18 -25.86 16.00 43.88
C GLU A 18 -24.38 15.72 43.63
N MET A 19 -23.55 15.72 44.68
CA MET A 19 -22.14 15.35 44.57
C MET A 19 -21.95 13.88 44.19
N GLU A 20 -22.73 12.97 44.77
CA GLU A 20 -22.72 11.54 44.40
C GLU A 20 -23.14 11.34 42.94
N ARG A 21 -24.23 11.99 42.50
CA ARG A 21 -24.67 11.95 41.09
C ARG A 21 -23.62 12.52 40.12
N GLN A 22 -22.96 13.61 40.50
CA GLN A 22 -21.87 14.19 39.71
C GLN A 22 -20.72 13.19 39.59
N GLN A 23 -20.30 12.56 40.68
CA GLN A 23 -19.22 11.56 40.68
C GLN A 23 -19.59 10.32 39.83
N GLU A 24 -20.82 9.81 39.95
CA GLU A 24 -21.29 8.69 39.11
C GLU A 24 -21.27 9.04 37.61
N LYS A 25 -21.67 10.26 37.25
CA LYS A 25 -21.60 10.76 35.87
C LYS A 25 -20.16 10.77 35.37
N LEU A 26 -19.22 11.28 36.17
CA LEU A 26 -17.80 11.31 35.82
C LEU A 26 -17.22 9.90 35.61
N VAL A 27 -17.56 8.95 36.50
CA VAL A 27 -17.12 7.55 36.36
C VAL A 27 -17.67 6.92 35.08
N LYS A 28 -18.95 7.14 34.76
CA LYS A 28 -19.55 6.66 33.50
C LYS A 28 -18.86 7.26 32.28
N MET A 29 -18.60 8.56 32.28
CA MET A 29 -17.90 9.23 31.18
C MET A 29 -16.46 8.70 31.03
N TYR A 30 -15.73 8.55 32.12
CA TYR A 30 -14.38 7.96 32.12
C TYR A 30 -14.40 6.56 31.49
N ASN A 31 -15.31 5.69 31.93
CA ASN A 31 -15.44 4.32 31.40
C ASN A 31 -15.80 4.31 29.91
N ASN A 32 -16.67 5.23 29.47
CA ASN A 32 -17.01 5.36 28.05
C ASN A 32 -15.78 5.73 27.21
N VAL A 33 -14.97 6.68 27.66
CA VAL A 33 -13.71 7.05 26.99
C VAL A 33 -12.73 5.87 27.01
N PHE A 34 -12.61 5.19 28.15
CA PHE A 34 -11.75 4.02 28.29
C PHE A 34 -12.10 2.94 27.27
N HIS A 35 -13.38 2.55 27.18
CA HIS A 35 -13.84 1.55 26.23
C HIS A 35 -13.67 2.00 24.78
N ALA A 36 -13.92 3.28 24.47
CA ALA A 36 -13.70 3.82 23.13
C ALA A 36 -12.22 3.74 22.71
N ILE A 37 -11.28 4.02 23.64
CA ILE A 37 -9.84 3.84 23.39
C ILE A 37 -9.51 2.35 23.21
N SER A 38 -9.94 1.47 24.12
CA SER A 38 -9.60 0.04 24.06
C SER A 38 -10.08 -0.62 22.77
N ASN A 39 -11.28 -0.25 22.30
CA ASN A 39 -11.93 -0.82 21.12
C ASN A 39 -11.55 -0.10 19.80
N MET A 40 -10.68 0.91 19.84
CA MET A 40 -10.22 1.62 18.65
C MET A 40 -9.47 0.65 17.72
N LYS A 41 -9.93 0.54 16.46
CA LYS A 41 -9.34 -0.36 15.45
C LYS A 41 -8.63 0.39 14.33
N THR A 42 -9.10 1.59 14.01
CA THR A 42 -8.63 2.37 12.87
C THR A 42 -8.45 3.85 13.22
N ALA A 43 -7.78 4.58 12.35
CA ALA A 43 -7.64 6.03 12.39
C ALA A 43 -8.99 6.76 12.33
N LYS A 44 -10.04 6.16 11.77
CA LYS A 44 -11.39 6.76 11.73
C LYS A 44 -12.02 6.83 13.12
N ASP A 45 -11.80 5.79 13.93
CA ASP A 45 -12.34 5.68 15.28
C ASP A 45 -11.77 6.77 16.21
N TYR A 46 -10.56 7.27 15.92
CA TYR A 46 -9.88 8.30 16.70
C TYR A 46 -10.72 9.57 16.89
N LEU A 47 -11.43 10.05 15.87
CA LEU A 47 -12.20 11.29 15.99
C LEU A 47 -13.32 11.16 17.03
N ALA A 48 -14.02 10.03 17.04
CA ALA A 48 -15.06 9.74 18.03
C ALA A 48 -14.45 9.65 19.44
N THR A 49 -13.34 8.91 19.58
CA THR A 49 -12.63 8.74 20.85
C THR A 49 -12.09 10.07 21.40
N ARG A 50 -11.53 10.92 20.52
CA ARG A 50 -11.04 12.26 20.89
C ARG A 50 -12.18 13.17 21.36
N ASN A 51 -13.31 13.15 20.66
CA ASN A 51 -14.47 13.97 21.05
C ASN A 51 -15.00 13.55 22.42
N LEU A 52 -15.11 12.25 22.70
CA LEU A 52 -15.51 11.75 24.02
C LEU A 52 -14.52 12.20 25.12
N LEU A 53 -13.22 12.12 24.83
CA LEU A 53 -12.18 12.56 25.76
C LEU A 53 -12.25 14.08 26.02
N ASN A 54 -12.51 14.87 24.99
CA ASN A 54 -12.64 16.33 25.13
C ASN A 54 -13.86 16.70 25.99
N VAL A 55 -15.01 16.05 25.74
CA VAL A 55 -16.23 16.25 26.54
C VAL A 55 -15.98 15.87 28.00
N PHE A 56 -15.28 14.76 28.25
CA PHE A 56 -14.85 14.39 29.60
C PHE A 56 -13.92 15.45 30.21
N SER A 57 -12.91 15.94 29.48
CA SER A 57 -11.97 16.92 30.03
C SER A 57 -12.58 18.28 30.35
N SER A 58 -13.70 18.64 29.71
CA SER A 58 -14.41 19.90 29.97
C SER A 58 -15.46 19.84 31.08
N GLU A 59 -15.71 18.64 31.64
CA GLU A 59 -16.75 18.46 32.66
C GLU A 59 -16.27 18.93 34.04
N GLU A 60 -17.16 19.58 34.79
CA GLU A 60 -16.85 20.13 36.11
C GLU A 60 -16.52 19.01 37.11
N GLY A 61 -15.43 19.18 37.88
CA GLY A 61 -15.01 18.22 38.91
C GLY A 61 -14.12 17.07 38.42
N VAL A 62 -13.69 17.09 37.15
CA VAL A 62 -12.78 16.07 36.62
C VAL A 62 -11.35 16.24 37.14
N ASN A 63 -10.73 15.11 37.50
CA ASN A 63 -9.34 15.06 37.93
C ASN A 63 -8.39 15.10 36.72
N THR A 64 -7.43 16.04 36.75
CA THR A 64 -6.37 16.17 35.73
C THR A 64 -5.56 14.89 35.54
N LEU A 65 -5.36 14.12 36.62
CA LEU A 65 -4.67 12.83 36.59
C LEU A 65 -5.42 11.80 35.73
N ASP A 66 -6.75 11.79 35.77
CA ASP A 66 -7.56 10.84 35.00
C ASP A 66 -7.59 11.20 33.51
N ILE A 67 -7.60 12.50 33.19
CA ILE A 67 -7.41 12.99 31.81
C ILE A 67 -6.04 12.54 31.30
N TYR A 68 -4.98 12.71 32.10
CA TYR A 68 -3.63 12.27 31.73
C TYR A 68 -3.54 10.75 31.48
N LYS A 69 -4.14 9.93 32.36
CA LYS A 69 -4.20 8.46 32.17
C LYS A 69 -4.88 8.09 30.87
N LEU A 70 -6.03 8.71 30.55
CA LEU A 70 -6.76 8.44 29.31
C LEU A 70 -5.97 8.89 28.07
N ARG A 71 -5.34 10.07 28.08
CA ARG A 71 -4.47 10.53 26.99
C ARG A 71 -3.27 9.61 26.79
N LYS A 72 -2.63 9.16 27.86
CA LYS A 72 -1.52 8.21 27.81
C LYS A 72 -1.95 6.85 27.27
N MET A 73 -3.15 6.38 27.64
CA MET A 73 -3.71 5.14 27.10
C MET A 73 -4.02 5.26 25.61
N LEU A 74 -4.56 6.41 25.18
CA LEU A 74 -4.80 6.69 23.77
C LEU A 74 -3.50 6.71 22.97
N ASP A 75 -2.43 7.32 23.48
CA ASP A 75 -1.11 7.31 22.84
C ASP A 75 -0.58 5.88 22.65
N LYS A 76 -0.61 5.06 23.72
CA LYS A 76 -0.22 3.65 23.65
C LYS A 76 -1.03 2.88 22.62
N LYS A 77 -2.35 3.06 22.60
CA LYS A 77 -3.22 2.38 21.64
C LYS A 77 -2.88 2.75 20.19
N VAL A 78 -2.60 4.02 19.92
CA VAL A 78 -2.17 4.46 18.58
C VAL A 78 -0.83 3.83 18.20
N VAL A 79 0.10 3.68 19.14
CA VAL A 79 1.37 2.97 18.90
C VAL A 79 1.14 1.50 18.57
N GLU A 80 0.29 0.80 19.33
CA GLU A 80 -0.08 -0.60 19.04
C GLU A 80 -0.67 -0.76 17.63
N LEU A 81 -1.57 0.14 17.22
CA LEU A 81 -2.16 0.13 15.88
C LEU A 81 -1.11 0.40 14.78
N LEU A 82 -0.15 1.30 15.04
CA LEU A 82 0.96 1.55 14.11
C LEU A 82 1.83 0.31 13.91
N GLU A 83 2.21 -0.36 14.99
CA GLU A 83 3.01 -1.59 14.94
C GLU A 83 2.26 -2.72 14.22
N ALA A 84 0.96 -2.87 14.48
CA ALA A 84 0.12 -3.84 13.79
C ALA A 84 0.03 -3.54 12.29
N ASN A 85 -0.18 -2.27 11.92
CA ASN A 85 -0.21 -1.84 10.52
C ASN A 85 1.13 -2.11 9.82
N GLU A 86 2.26 -1.83 10.48
CA GLU A 86 3.58 -2.08 9.92
C GLU A 86 3.86 -3.56 9.68
N LYS A 87 3.49 -4.43 10.63
CA LYS A 87 3.57 -5.89 10.46
C LYS A 87 2.73 -6.37 9.27
N GLN A 88 1.52 -5.84 9.12
CA GLN A 88 0.65 -6.17 7.98
C GLN A 88 1.26 -5.73 6.64
N MET A 89 1.84 -4.52 6.57
CA MET A 89 2.53 -4.05 5.37
C MET A 89 3.70 -4.96 5.00
N GLN A 90 4.53 -5.36 5.99
CA GLN A 90 5.66 -6.26 5.76
C GLN A 90 5.21 -7.63 5.23
N ASN A 91 4.10 -8.17 5.75
CA ASN A 91 3.55 -9.44 5.28
C ASN A 91 3.05 -9.34 3.83
N ILE A 92 2.30 -8.29 3.49
CA ILE A 92 1.84 -8.09 2.10
C ILE A 92 3.01 -7.87 1.15
N GLN A 93 4.06 -7.16 1.58
CA GLN A 93 5.26 -6.98 0.78
C GLN A 93 5.95 -8.33 0.49
N LYS A 94 6.08 -9.20 1.49
CA LYS A 94 6.59 -10.57 1.31
C LYS A 94 5.73 -11.38 0.36
N ASP A 95 4.40 -11.29 0.46
CA ASP A 95 3.49 -11.97 -0.47
C ASP A 95 3.72 -11.49 -1.92
N ILE A 96 3.85 -10.18 -2.13
CA ILE A 96 4.13 -9.60 -3.45
C ILE A 96 5.46 -10.12 -4.00
N ASP A 97 6.50 -10.16 -3.17
CA ASP A 97 7.83 -10.61 -3.58
C ASP A 97 7.83 -12.13 -3.88
N ASN A 98 7.08 -12.92 -3.10
CA ASN A 98 6.87 -14.35 -3.36
C ASN A 98 6.13 -14.59 -4.68
N ILE A 99 5.08 -13.82 -4.99
CA ILE A 99 4.36 -13.96 -6.27
C ILE A 99 5.29 -13.62 -7.44
N LYS A 100 6.12 -12.57 -7.29
CA LYS A 100 7.09 -12.16 -8.33
C LYS A 100 8.25 -13.14 -8.51
N SER A 101 8.60 -13.92 -7.49
CA SER A 101 9.72 -14.86 -7.55
C SER A 101 9.37 -16.17 -8.27
N ILE A 102 8.08 -16.49 -8.42
CA ILE A 102 7.62 -17.65 -9.18
C ILE A 102 7.89 -17.42 -10.67
N LYS A 103 8.94 -18.07 -11.17
CA LYS A 103 9.30 -18.07 -12.59
C LYS A 103 8.89 -19.38 -13.25
N VAL A 104 8.31 -19.28 -14.43
CA VAL A 104 8.05 -20.44 -15.29
C VAL A 104 9.28 -20.65 -16.15
N GLU A 105 10.04 -21.70 -15.84
CA GLU A 105 11.21 -22.11 -16.61
C GLU A 105 10.81 -23.09 -17.72
N GLU A 106 11.44 -22.96 -18.88
CA GLU A 106 11.30 -23.94 -19.96
C GLU A 106 12.30 -25.07 -19.79
N SER A 107 11.94 -26.26 -20.26
CA SER A 107 12.87 -27.38 -20.25
C SER A 107 14.03 -27.11 -21.22
N MET A 108 15.21 -27.64 -20.89
CA MET A 108 16.38 -27.53 -21.77
C MET A 108 16.13 -28.12 -23.16
N GLU A 109 15.29 -29.14 -23.27
CA GLU A 109 14.93 -29.78 -24.55
C GLU A 109 14.13 -28.83 -25.45
N GLN A 110 13.14 -28.12 -24.87
CA GLN A 110 12.35 -27.12 -25.59
C GLN A 110 13.23 -25.95 -26.06
N LEU A 111 14.16 -25.49 -25.21
CA LEU A 111 15.12 -24.44 -25.57
C LEU A 111 16.05 -24.86 -26.70
N LYS A 112 16.60 -26.08 -26.65
CA LYS A 112 17.45 -26.63 -27.73
C LYS A 112 16.69 -26.73 -29.06
N LYS A 113 15.44 -27.21 -29.00
CA LYS A 113 14.58 -27.30 -30.19
C LYS A 113 14.29 -25.92 -30.79
N LEU A 114 13.92 -24.96 -29.95
CA LEU A 114 13.70 -23.57 -30.36
C LEU A 114 14.97 -22.94 -30.97
N GLU A 115 16.13 -23.22 -30.38
CA GLU A 115 17.40 -22.72 -30.91
C GLU A 115 17.71 -23.28 -32.30
N TYR A 116 17.54 -24.59 -32.48
CA TYR A 116 17.73 -25.25 -33.77
C TYR A 116 16.77 -24.69 -34.83
N GLU A 117 15.47 -24.64 -34.53
CA GLU A 117 14.44 -24.15 -35.45
C GLU A 117 14.65 -22.66 -35.80
N SER A 118 14.99 -21.84 -34.80
CA SER A 118 15.25 -20.40 -35.02
C SER A 118 16.52 -20.16 -35.84
N ASN A 119 17.56 -20.98 -35.70
CA ASN A 119 18.76 -20.87 -36.52
C ASN A 119 18.48 -21.19 -37.99
N ASN A 120 17.65 -22.21 -38.26
CA ASN A 120 17.23 -22.52 -39.63
C ASN A 120 16.48 -21.35 -40.28
N VAL A 121 15.57 -20.71 -39.53
CA VAL A 121 14.85 -19.51 -39.98
C VAL A 121 15.82 -18.32 -40.18
N LEU A 122 16.77 -18.12 -39.27
CA LEU A 122 17.79 -17.08 -39.38
C LEU A 122 18.59 -17.20 -40.67
N TYR A 123 19.07 -18.41 -41.00
CA TYR A 123 19.82 -18.64 -42.24
C TYR A 123 18.96 -18.38 -43.48
N SER A 124 17.68 -18.75 -43.45
CA SER A 124 16.73 -18.42 -44.51
C SER A 124 16.57 -16.91 -44.68
N TYR A 125 16.43 -16.15 -43.58
CA TYR A 125 16.38 -14.69 -43.64
C TYR A 125 17.67 -14.08 -44.19
N MET A 126 18.84 -14.56 -43.76
CA MET A 126 20.14 -14.08 -44.25
C MET A 126 20.31 -14.33 -45.74
N ALA A 127 19.88 -15.49 -46.26
CA ALA A 127 19.94 -15.81 -47.69
C ALA A 127 18.97 -14.96 -48.54
N GLN A 128 17.83 -14.59 -47.97
CA GLN A 128 16.84 -13.72 -48.61
C GLN A 128 17.21 -12.24 -48.54
N LEU A 129 18.11 -11.83 -47.64
CA LEU A 129 18.62 -10.47 -47.61
C LEU A 129 19.81 -10.37 -48.58
N HIS A 130 19.92 -9.22 -49.24
CA HIS A 130 20.99 -8.95 -50.20
C HIS A 130 21.07 -9.91 -51.41
N THR A 131 20.04 -10.71 -51.70
CA THR A 131 19.99 -11.66 -52.82
C THR A 131 20.25 -11.00 -54.19
N ASN A 132 19.95 -9.70 -54.33
CA ASN A 132 20.16 -8.90 -55.55
C ASN A 132 21.13 -7.72 -55.32
N GLY A 133 22.09 -7.87 -54.39
CA GLY A 133 22.97 -6.79 -53.93
C GLY A 133 22.39 -6.00 -52.74
N ILE A 134 23.13 -5.01 -52.23
CA ILE A 134 22.69 -4.18 -51.08
C ILE A 134 21.58 -3.23 -51.54
N GLN A 135 20.33 -3.60 -51.25
CA GLN A 135 19.15 -2.78 -51.54
C GLN A 135 18.48 -2.38 -50.22
N GLU A 136 18.96 -1.28 -49.64
CA GLU A 136 18.60 -0.82 -48.29
C GLU A 136 17.08 -0.73 -48.06
N ASN A 137 16.34 -0.21 -49.05
CA ASN A 137 14.89 -0.01 -48.95
C ASN A 137 14.08 -1.31 -49.09
N SER A 138 14.50 -2.25 -49.96
CA SER A 138 13.80 -3.53 -50.09
C SER A 138 14.03 -4.41 -48.87
N ASP A 139 15.24 -4.39 -48.33
CA ASP A 139 15.62 -5.16 -47.14
C ASP A 139 14.89 -4.64 -45.90
N ARG A 140 14.78 -3.32 -45.73
CA ARG A 140 13.92 -2.70 -44.70
C ARG A 140 12.46 -3.12 -44.82
N ARG A 141 11.92 -3.17 -46.05
CA ARG A 141 10.53 -3.57 -46.28
C ARG A 141 10.31 -5.04 -45.92
N ARG A 142 11.21 -5.93 -46.32
CA ARG A 142 11.16 -7.37 -45.98
C ARG A 142 11.21 -7.60 -44.47
N ILE A 143 12.18 -6.98 -43.79
CA ILE A 143 12.30 -7.03 -42.33
C ILE A 143 11.03 -6.48 -41.66
N GLY A 144 10.47 -5.40 -42.19
CA GLY A 144 9.21 -4.85 -41.70
C GLY A 144 8.03 -5.80 -41.83
N CYS A 145 7.96 -6.59 -42.91
CA CYS A 145 6.95 -7.63 -43.07
C CYS A 145 7.15 -8.77 -42.06
N TRP A 146 8.37 -9.26 -41.87
CA TRP A 146 8.68 -10.33 -40.92
C TRP A 146 8.43 -9.92 -39.46
N CYS A 147 8.67 -8.66 -39.11
CA CYS A 147 8.48 -8.15 -37.76
C CYS A 147 7.01 -7.82 -37.41
N LYS A 148 6.05 -8.01 -38.31
CA LYS A 148 4.65 -7.60 -38.08
C LYS A 148 3.97 -8.47 -37.01
N GLU A 149 3.95 -9.78 -37.23
CA GLU A 149 3.37 -10.78 -36.33
C GLU A 149 4.20 -12.08 -36.36
N PRO A 150 5.49 -12.03 -35.95
CA PRO A 150 6.34 -13.22 -36.01
C PRO A 150 5.90 -14.26 -34.99
N THR A 151 5.95 -15.53 -35.39
CA THR A 151 5.92 -16.66 -34.46
C THR A 151 7.13 -16.58 -33.51
N ARG A 152 7.09 -17.30 -32.39
CA ARG A 152 8.20 -17.28 -31.43
C ARG A 152 9.55 -17.68 -32.05
N ILE A 153 9.54 -18.69 -32.92
CA ILE A 153 10.74 -19.17 -33.63
C ILE A 153 11.31 -18.06 -34.53
N GLU A 154 10.44 -17.42 -35.31
CA GLU A 154 10.82 -16.29 -36.18
C GLU A 154 11.26 -15.08 -35.37
N ALA A 155 10.62 -14.81 -34.23
CA ALA A 155 10.97 -13.71 -33.34
C ALA A 155 12.39 -13.89 -32.76
N VAL A 156 12.74 -15.10 -32.31
CA VAL A 156 14.11 -15.43 -31.87
C VAL A 156 15.11 -15.27 -33.02
N ALA A 157 14.76 -15.73 -34.23
CA ALA A 157 15.60 -15.55 -35.41
C ALA A 157 15.79 -14.06 -35.74
N LEU A 158 14.75 -13.25 -35.69
CA LEU A 158 14.79 -11.81 -35.93
C LEU A 158 15.57 -11.06 -34.84
N VAL A 159 15.49 -11.49 -33.57
CA VAL A 159 16.30 -10.92 -32.48
C VAL A 159 17.78 -11.16 -32.78
N LYS A 160 18.15 -12.40 -33.12
CA LYS A 160 19.52 -12.75 -33.54
C LYS A 160 19.95 -11.92 -34.75
N LEU A 161 19.11 -11.82 -35.79
CA LEU A 161 19.38 -11.03 -36.99
C LEU A 161 19.60 -9.55 -36.66
N SER A 162 18.78 -8.97 -35.79
CA SER A 162 18.86 -7.56 -35.38
C SER A 162 20.09 -7.22 -34.51
N SER A 163 20.72 -8.25 -33.94
CA SER A 163 21.95 -8.13 -33.15
C SER A 163 23.22 -8.14 -34.02
N LEU A 164 23.13 -8.63 -35.25
CA LEU A 164 24.24 -8.62 -36.20
C LEU A 164 24.47 -7.19 -36.71
N PRO A 165 25.69 -6.65 -36.63
CA PRO A 165 25.99 -5.27 -37.01
C PRO A 165 25.54 -4.91 -38.44
N GLN A 166 25.72 -5.86 -39.37
CA GLN A 166 25.37 -5.69 -40.78
C GLN A 166 23.86 -5.53 -41.05
N TYR A 167 22.98 -6.00 -40.15
CA TYR A 167 21.52 -5.91 -40.32
C TYR A 167 20.84 -4.97 -39.33
N SER A 168 21.55 -4.56 -38.27
CA SER A 168 21.00 -3.75 -37.18
C SER A 168 20.30 -2.47 -37.66
N ASN A 169 20.87 -1.76 -38.64
CA ASN A 169 20.33 -0.49 -39.15
C ASN A 169 19.04 -0.63 -39.99
N TYR A 170 18.60 -1.86 -40.26
CA TYR A 170 17.33 -2.13 -40.93
C TYR A 170 16.14 -2.27 -39.97
N PHE A 171 16.40 -2.41 -38.66
CA PHE A 171 15.37 -2.57 -37.64
C PHE A 171 15.06 -1.25 -36.96
N THR A 172 13.78 -0.89 -36.94
CA THR A 172 13.27 0.19 -36.11
C THR A 172 13.15 -0.24 -34.64
N GLU A 173 13.15 0.73 -33.73
CA GLU A 173 12.98 0.44 -32.29
C GLU A 173 11.64 -0.24 -31.99
N ARG A 174 10.57 0.14 -32.72
CA ARG A 174 9.25 -0.49 -32.59
C ARG A 174 9.31 -1.97 -32.95
N GLN A 175 9.95 -2.33 -34.06
CA GLN A 175 10.10 -3.72 -34.48
C GLN A 175 10.90 -4.53 -33.45
N ARG A 176 11.98 -3.94 -32.92
CA ARG A 176 12.79 -4.57 -31.85
C ARG A 176 11.95 -4.89 -30.62
N LYS A 177 11.06 -4.00 -30.20
CA LYS A 177 10.14 -4.27 -29.08
C LYS A 177 9.19 -5.42 -29.37
N VAL A 178 8.62 -5.47 -30.58
CA VAL A 178 7.69 -6.55 -30.99
C VAL A 178 8.38 -7.91 -31.01
N ILE A 179 9.56 -8.03 -31.63
CA ILE A 179 10.27 -9.30 -31.73
C ILE A 179 10.76 -9.79 -30.35
N VAL A 180 11.14 -8.88 -29.44
CA VAL A 180 11.54 -9.26 -28.07
C VAL A 180 10.36 -9.76 -27.26
N GLU A 181 9.19 -9.11 -27.36
CA GLU A 181 7.96 -9.60 -26.71
C GLU A 181 7.56 -10.98 -27.25
N ASN A 182 7.55 -11.17 -28.56
CA ASN A 182 7.14 -12.45 -29.18
C ASN A 182 8.16 -13.59 -28.99
N ALA A 183 9.42 -13.27 -28.67
CA ALA A 183 10.45 -14.29 -28.38
C ALA A 183 10.31 -14.90 -26.97
N LYS A 184 9.56 -14.25 -26.06
CA LYS A 184 9.36 -14.73 -24.69
C LYS A 184 8.67 -16.10 -24.65
N ASN A 185 8.88 -16.83 -23.56
CA ASN A 185 8.17 -18.09 -23.28
C ASN A 185 6.65 -17.81 -23.17
N PRO A 186 5.79 -18.42 -24.01
CA PRO A 186 4.35 -18.20 -23.96
C PRO A 186 3.72 -18.64 -22.63
N ASP A 187 4.23 -19.70 -22.00
CA ASP A 187 3.75 -20.18 -20.70
C ASP A 187 4.14 -19.22 -19.57
N ALA A 188 5.35 -18.65 -19.63
CA ALA A 188 5.76 -17.60 -18.70
C ALA A 188 4.91 -16.34 -18.85
N VAL A 189 4.66 -15.89 -20.09
CA VAL A 189 3.79 -14.73 -20.35
C VAL A 189 2.36 -14.99 -19.86
N LYS A 190 1.83 -16.21 -20.07
CA LYS A 190 0.51 -16.59 -19.57
C LYS A 190 0.45 -16.58 -18.04
N HIS A 191 1.49 -17.08 -17.38
CA HIS A 191 1.62 -17.05 -15.93
C HIS A 191 1.73 -15.61 -15.39
N GLU A 192 2.56 -14.77 -16.00
CA GLU A 192 2.66 -13.34 -15.64
C GLU A 192 1.30 -12.64 -15.74
N ARG A 193 0.55 -12.88 -16.83
CA ARG A 193 -0.79 -12.32 -17.03
C ARG A 193 -1.81 -12.85 -16.03
N SER A 194 -1.74 -14.13 -15.65
CA SER A 194 -2.66 -14.71 -14.66
C SER A 194 -2.36 -14.23 -13.23
N MET A 195 -1.10 -13.94 -12.91
CA MET A 195 -0.67 -13.40 -11.62
C MET A 195 -0.89 -11.89 -11.50
N GLN A 196 -0.95 -11.16 -12.61
CA GLN A 196 -1.19 -9.71 -12.63
C GLN A 196 -2.40 -9.25 -11.80
N PRO A 197 -3.62 -9.82 -11.91
CA PRO A 197 -4.76 -9.39 -11.10
C PRO A 197 -4.54 -9.60 -9.60
N LEU A 198 -3.87 -10.69 -9.22
CA LEU A 198 -3.53 -10.96 -7.83
C LEU A 198 -2.50 -9.95 -7.28
N LEU A 199 -1.48 -9.62 -8.09
CA LEU A 199 -0.51 -8.58 -7.76
C LEU A 199 -1.17 -7.22 -7.59
N GLU A 200 -2.08 -6.84 -8.49
CA GLU A 200 -2.82 -5.58 -8.39
C GLU A 200 -3.69 -5.53 -7.13
N GLN A 201 -4.35 -6.64 -6.77
CA GLN A 201 -5.12 -6.72 -5.53
C GLN A 201 -4.22 -6.49 -4.31
N LYS A 202 -3.09 -7.19 -4.22
CA LYS A 202 -2.14 -7.06 -3.10
C LYS A 202 -1.54 -5.64 -3.03
N GLN A 203 -1.24 -5.02 -4.17
CA GLN A 203 -0.79 -3.63 -4.22
C GLN A 203 -1.85 -2.64 -3.73
N ARG A 204 -3.13 -2.86 -4.05
CA ARG A 204 -4.24 -2.04 -3.52
C ARG A 204 -4.39 -2.20 -2.01
N GLU A 205 -4.28 -3.42 -1.50
CA GLU A 205 -4.30 -3.69 -0.05
C GLU A 205 -3.13 -2.98 0.66
N LEU A 206 -1.91 -3.10 0.12
CA LEU A 206 -0.74 -2.41 0.63
C LEU A 206 -0.92 -0.88 0.64
N SER A 207 -1.49 -0.31 -0.43
CA SER A 207 -1.77 1.12 -0.53
C SER A 207 -2.75 1.60 0.54
N LYS A 208 -3.77 0.81 0.88
CA LYS A 208 -4.70 1.12 1.97
C LYS A 208 -3.97 1.17 3.33
N LEU A 209 -3.08 0.22 3.60
CA LEU A 209 -2.29 0.19 4.83
C LEU A 209 -1.29 1.34 4.92
N TYR A 210 -0.71 1.79 3.80
CA TYR A 210 0.12 3.00 3.78
C TYR A 210 -0.67 4.24 4.19
N MET A 211 -1.88 4.41 3.65
CA MET A 211 -2.76 5.52 4.00
C MET A 211 -3.19 5.48 5.47
N GLU A 212 -3.56 4.29 5.96
CA GLU A 212 -3.91 4.08 7.36
C GLU A 212 -2.74 4.42 8.29
N GLY A 213 -1.54 3.89 8.01
CA GLY A 213 -0.33 4.18 8.76
C GLY A 213 0.03 5.67 8.75
N PHE A 214 -0.15 6.36 7.61
CA PHE A 214 0.03 7.80 7.53
C PHE A 214 -0.94 8.56 8.44
N GLN A 215 -2.22 8.20 8.43
CA GLN A 215 -3.23 8.80 9.31
C GLN A 215 -2.89 8.55 10.78
N LEU A 216 -2.54 7.32 11.15
CA LEU A 216 -2.15 6.96 12.52
C LEU A 216 -0.91 7.74 13.01
N ARG A 217 0.09 7.97 12.15
CA ARG A 217 1.26 8.81 12.50
C ARG A 217 0.87 10.26 12.78
N ASN A 218 -0.05 10.81 11.98
CA ASN A 218 -0.58 12.16 12.21
C ASN A 218 -1.38 12.24 13.50
N ILE A 219 -2.18 11.20 13.79
CA ILE A 219 -2.92 11.07 15.05
C ILE A 219 -1.96 11.01 16.24
N ARG A 220 -0.91 10.19 16.16
CA ARG A 220 0.12 10.08 17.22
C ARG A 220 0.74 11.44 17.55
N LYS A 221 1.06 12.25 16.54
CA LYS A 221 1.58 13.61 16.75
C LYS A 221 0.58 14.48 17.53
N LYS A 222 -0.70 14.44 17.16
CA LYS A 222 -1.76 15.19 17.86
C LYS A 222 -1.92 14.73 19.31
N VAL A 223 -2.01 13.43 19.54
CA VAL A 223 -2.14 12.85 20.89
C VAL A 223 -0.92 13.18 21.75
N SER A 224 0.28 13.13 21.18
CA SER A 224 1.52 13.49 21.90
C SER A 224 1.56 14.96 22.29
N ASN A 225 1.09 15.86 21.43
CA ASN A 225 0.97 17.29 21.76
C ASN A 225 -0.06 17.50 22.88
N ASP A 226 -1.26 16.93 22.72
CA ASP A 226 -2.33 17.01 23.72
C ASP A 226 -1.86 16.47 25.10
N LEU A 227 -1.06 15.40 25.12
CA LEU A 227 -0.50 14.82 26.34
C LEU A 227 0.52 15.77 27.01
N LYS A 228 1.35 16.45 26.22
CA LYS A 228 2.31 17.43 26.75
C LYS A 228 1.61 18.64 27.36
N ASP A 229 0.53 19.09 26.74
CA ASP A 229 -0.22 20.25 27.23
C ASP A 229 -0.93 19.93 28.55
N THR A 230 -1.44 18.70 28.73
CA THR A 230 -1.97 18.28 30.05
C THR A 230 -0.96 18.23 31.18
N ILE A 231 0.35 18.16 30.89
CA ILE A 231 1.41 18.21 31.91
C ILE A 231 1.75 19.66 32.29
N LYS A 232 1.47 20.63 31.41
CA LYS A 232 1.77 22.06 31.66
C LYS A 232 0.66 22.79 32.42
N GLU A 233 -0.57 22.29 32.35
CA GLU A 233 -1.76 22.90 32.97
C GLU A 233 -2.05 22.39 34.39
N GLY A 234 -1.29 21.41 34.89
CA GLY A 234 -1.38 20.89 36.26
C GLY A 234 -0.21 21.34 37.13
#